data_AF-A0A9E4CLJ4-F1
#
_entry.id   AF-A0A9E4CLJ4-F1
#
_cell.length_a   1.000
_cell.length_b   1.000
_cell.length_c   1.000
_cell.angle_alpha   90.00
_cell.angle_beta   90.00
_cell.angle_gamma   90.00
#
_symmetry.space_group_name_H-M   'P 1'
#
loop_
_entity.id
_entity.type
_entity.pdbx_description
1 polymer ?
#
loop_
_entity_poly.entity_id
_entity_poly.type
_entity_poly.pdbx_seq_one_letter_code
_entity_poly.pdbx_strand_id
1 'polypeptide(L)'
;LELAAQAAAAEAENENKSQFLASISHELRTPLNAIIGFSEIIRNETMGPLQNDQYKDYIRDIHNSGVHLLSLINDILDYSKAEAGKLDLILEEVDITKLIHASMRLITPRAEIARVQLSTEVPSEHYVLTTDGKKVKQILLNLLSNSVKFTPEGGTVKVTLWQNVVENS
;
A
#
# COMPACT_ATOMS: atom_id res chain seq x y z
N LEU A 1 1.26 1.28 42.25
CA LEU A 1 2.62 0.76 42.01
C LEU A 1 2.59 -0.44 41.07
N GLU A 2 1.78 -1.46 41.35
CA GLU A 2 1.64 -2.66 40.50
C GLU A 2 1.10 -2.38 39.08
N LEU A 3 0.07 -1.52 38.95
CA LEU A 3 -0.47 -1.10 37.64
C LEU A 3 0.57 -0.37 36.76
N ALA A 4 1.42 0.47 37.38
CA ALA A 4 2.45 1.21 36.66
C ALA A 4 3.61 0.30 36.20
N ALA A 5 3.95 -0.70 37.01
CA ALA A 5 4.93 -1.72 36.63
C ALA A 5 4.41 -2.62 35.50
N GLN A 6 3.13 -3.00 35.52
CA GLN A 6 2.49 -3.74 34.43
C GLN A 6 2.43 -2.93 33.13
N ALA A 7 2.09 -1.64 33.21
CA ALA A 7 2.09 -0.75 32.05
C ALA A 7 3.49 -0.60 31.44
N ALA A 8 4.51 -0.37 32.27
CA ALA A 8 5.90 -0.25 31.80
C ALA A 8 6.44 -1.54 31.19
N ALA A 9 6.06 -2.71 31.74
CA ALA A 9 6.43 -4.00 31.17
C ALA A 9 5.78 -4.24 29.80
N ALA A 10 4.48 -3.91 29.66
CA ALA A 10 3.77 -4.02 28.38
C ALA A 10 4.33 -3.07 27.31
N GLU A 11 4.72 -1.86 27.70
CA GLU A 11 5.31 -0.86 26.80
C GLU A 11 6.71 -1.31 26.31
N ALA A 12 7.54 -1.85 27.21
CA ALA A 12 8.83 -2.42 26.87
C ALA A 12 8.72 -3.65 25.94
N GLU A 13 7.72 -4.51 26.15
CA GLU A 13 7.45 -5.66 25.27
C GLU A 13 7.06 -5.20 23.85
N ASN A 14 6.17 -4.23 23.74
CA ASN A 14 5.76 -3.65 22.45
C ASN A 14 6.92 -2.98 21.72
N GLU A 15 7.79 -2.28 22.45
CA GLU A 15 8.97 -1.64 21.88
C GLU A 15 9.98 -2.67 21.34
N ASN A 16 10.28 -3.71 22.11
CA ASN A 16 11.19 -4.78 21.68
C ASN A 16 10.66 -5.50 20.44
N LYS A 17 9.36 -5.82 20.41
CA LYS A 17 8.69 -6.43 19.27
C LYS A 17 8.76 -5.54 18.04
N SER A 18 8.54 -4.23 18.19
CA SER A 18 8.63 -3.26 17.11
C SER A 18 10.04 -3.14 16.53
N GLN A 19 11.07 -3.07 17.40
CA GLN A 19 12.46 -3.00 16.95
C GLN A 19 12.90 -4.28 16.25
N PHE A 20 12.51 -5.45 16.78
CA PHE A 20 12.80 -6.74 16.16
C PHE A 20 12.21 -6.82 14.75
N LEU A 21 10.91 -6.49 14.60
CA LEU A 21 10.25 -6.52 13.31
C LEU A 21 10.86 -5.50 12.33
N ALA A 22 11.21 -4.30 12.80
CA ALA A 22 11.91 -3.30 12.00
C ALA A 22 13.24 -3.84 11.42
N SER A 23 14.06 -4.48 12.26
CA SER A 23 15.33 -5.07 11.83
C SER A 23 15.13 -6.14 10.76
N ILE A 24 14.24 -7.10 11.01
CA ILE A 24 13.94 -8.19 10.08
C ILE A 24 13.41 -7.64 8.75
N SER A 25 12.54 -6.62 8.78
CA SER A 25 12.05 -6.01 7.56
C SER A 25 13.16 -5.38 6.71
N HIS A 26 14.13 -4.71 7.34
CA HIS A 26 15.27 -4.17 6.63
C HIS A 26 16.12 -5.27 5.97
N GLU A 27 16.37 -6.37 6.68
CA GLU A 27 17.11 -7.52 6.15
C GLU A 27 16.35 -8.24 5.02
N LEU A 28 15.02 -8.30 5.08
CA LEU A 28 14.19 -8.92 4.05
C LEU A 28 13.98 -8.02 2.83
N ARG A 29 13.93 -6.68 3.00
CA ARG A 29 13.67 -5.73 1.92
C ARG A 29 14.76 -5.79 0.85
N THR A 30 16.03 -5.93 1.26
CA THR A 30 17.17 -5.96 0.33
C THR A 30 17.13 -7.14 -0.65
N PRO A 31 17.05 -8.42 -0.22
CA PRO A 31 16.95 -9.55 -1.13
C PRO A 31 15.64 -9.53 -1.92
N LEU A 32 14.54 -9.04 -1.33
CA LEU A 32 13.26 -8.98 -2.01
C LEU A 32 13.24 -7.94 -3.12
N ASN A 33 13.81 -6.75 -2.89
CA ASN A 33 13.99 -5.74 -3.92
C ASN A 33 14.88 -6.25 -5.07
N ALA A 34 15.89 -7.07 -4.79
CA ALA A 34 16.69 -7.70 -5.83
C ALA A 34 15.86 -8.68 -6.67
N ILE A 35 15.05 -9.54 -6.04
CA ILE A 35 14.15 -10.48 -6.74
C ILE A 35 13.13 -9.72 -7.60
N ILE A 36 12.51 -8.67 -7.06
CA ILE A 36 11.56 -7.81 -7.78
C ILE A 36 12.27 -7.14 -8.97
N GLY A 37 13.46 -6.58 -8.75
CA GLY A 37 14.23 -5.91 -9.79
C GLY A 37 14.67 -6.84 -10.92
N PHE A 38 15.21 -8.01 -10.59
CA PHE A 38 15.60 -8.99 -11.61
C PHE A 38 14.39 -9.55 -12.36
N SER A 39 13.31 -9.89 -11.65
CA SER A 39 12.08 -10.36 -12.32
C SER A 39 11.45 -9.28 -13.21
N GLU A 40 11.51 -8.00 -12.83
CA GLU A 40 11.08 -6.87 -13.65
C GLU A 40 11.92 -6.72 -14.93
N ILE A 41 13.26 -6.76 -14.80
CA ILE A 41 14.18 -6.68 -15.95
C ILE A 41 13.93 -7.82 -16.94
N ILE A 42 13.74 -9.04 -16.42
CA ILE A 42 13.49 -10.22 -17.24
C ILE A 42 12.09 -10.14 -17.88
N ARG A 43 11.06 -9.73 -17.12
CA ARG A 43 9.69 -9.56 -17.62
C ARG A 43 9.61 -8.54 -18.75
N ASN A 44 10.39 -7.46 -18.66
CA ASN A 44 10.44 -6.40 -19.65
C ASN A 44 11.31 -6.75 -20.87
N GLU A 45 11.89 -7.96 -20.90
CA GLU A 45 12.72 -8.47 -22.01
C GLU A 45 13.90 -7.52 -22.35
N THR A 46 14.40 -6.78 -21.36
CA THR A 46 15.42 -5.72 -21.55
C THR A 46 16.73 -6.26 -22.14
N MET A 47 17.05 -7.53 -21.90
CA MET A 47 18.25 -8.21 -22.42
C MET A 47 17.94 -9.13 -23.62
N GLY A 48 16.73 -9.03 -24.19
CA GLY A 48 16.25 -9.84 -25.30
C GLY A 48 14.97 -10.60 -24.99
N PRO A 49 14.28 -11.10 -26.04
CA PRO A 49 12.96 -11.72 -25.90
C PRO A 49 13.02 -13.08 -25.21
N LEU A 50 12.03 -13.34 -24.35
CA LEU A 50 11.75 -14.66 -23.79
C LEU A 50 11.00 -15.47 -24.85
N GLN A 51 11.66 -16.46 -25.44
CA GLN A 51 11.07 -17.30 -26.47
C GLN A 51 10.02 -18.28 -25.93
N ASN A 52 10.02 -18.53 -24.62
CA ASN A 52 9.13 -19.50 -23.97
C ASN A 52 8.07 -18.77 -23.13
N ASP A 53 6.81 -18.91 -23.51
CA ASP A 53 5.69 -18.25 -22.82
C ASP A 53 5.49 -18.75 -21.39
N GLN A 54 5.81 -20.01 -21.09
CA GLN A 54 5.73 -20.54 -19.73
C GLN A 54 6.75 -19.88 -18.80
N TYR A 55 7.92 -19.50 -19.32
CA TYR A 55 8.88 -18.70 -18.55
C TYR A 55 8.35 -17.30 -18.29
N LYS A 56 7.68 -16.65 -19.26
CA LYS A 56 7.04 -15.34 -19.04
C LYS A 56 6.04 -15.40 -17.89
N ASP A 57 5.22 -16.45 -17.84
CA ASP A 57 4.27 -16.66 -16.74
C ASP A 57 4.99 -16.85 -15.39
N TYR A 58 6.02 -17.69 -15.32
CA TYR A 58 6.80 -17.87 -14.07
C TYR A 58 7.45 -16.58 -13.59
N ILE A 59 8.04 -15.79 -14.50
CA ILE A 59 8.69 -14.53 -14.16
C ILE A 59 7.66 -13.51 -13.66
N ARG A 60 6.48 -13.46 -14.28
CA ARG A 60 5.35 -12.65 -13.79
C ARG A 60 4.93 -13.08 -12.38
N ASP A 61 4.84 -14.37 -12.13
CA ASP A 61 4.41 -14.91 -10.83
C ASP A 61 5.45 -14.65 -9.73
N ILE A 62 6.75 -14.79 -10.04
CA ILE A 62 7.87 -14.42 -9.15
C ILE A 62 7.79 -12.95 -8.79
N HIS A 63 7.61 -12.08 -9.79
CA HIS A 63 7.51 -10.64 -9.58
C HIS A 63 6.33 -10.29 -8.68
N ASN A 64 5.14 -10.79 -9.02
CA ASN A 64 3.91 -10.53 -8.27
C ASN A 64 4.01 -11.03 -6.83
N SER A 65 4.61 -12.21 -6.62
CA SER A 65 4.84 -12.77 -5.29
C SER A 65 5.82 -11.94 -4.48
N GLY A 66 6.89 -11.44 -5.11
CA GLY A 66 7.87 -10.56 -4.47
C GLY A 66 7.25 -9.24 -4.01
N VAL A 67 6.48 -8.60 -4.89
CA VAL A 67 5.74 -7.37 -4.57
C VAL A 67 4.72 -7.62 -3.45
N HIS A 68 4.00 -8.74 -3.49
CA HIS A 68 3.03 -9.08 -2.46
C HIS A 68 3.68 -9.30 -1.10
N LEU A 69 4.78 -10.07 -1.03
CA LEU A 69 5.51 -10.31 0.20
C LEU A 69 6.06 -9.00 0.79
N LEU A 70 6.53 -8.09 -0.06
CA LEU A 70 7.04 -6.78 0.39
C LEU A 70 5.91 -5.95 1.02
N SER A 71 4.72 -5.99 0.43
CA SER A 71 3.52 -5.37 1.01
C SER A 71 3.21 -5.93 2.39
N LEU A 72 3.16 -7.26 2.54
CA LEU A 72 2.86 -7.91 3.82
C LEU A 72 3.87 -7.53 4.90
N ILE A 73 5.16 -7.46 4.56
CA ILE A 73 6.22 -7.03 5.47
C ILE A 73 5.99 -5.58 5.91
N ASN A 74 5.66 -4.69 4.98
CA ASN A 74 5.38 -3.29 5.32
C ASN A 74 4.11 -3.15 6.18
N ASP A 75 3.05 -3.91 5.89
CA ASP A 75 1.81 -3.90 6.67
C ASP A 75 2.05 -4.37 8.12
N ILE A 76 2.86 -5.41 8.33
CA ILE A 76 3.24 -5.89 9.68
C ILE A 76 4.07 -4.83 10.43
N LEU A 77 5.00 -4.15 9.74
CA LEU A 77 5.77 -3.08 10.34
C LEU A 77 4.89 -1.89 10.75
N ASP A 78 4.02 -1.44 9.86
CA ASP A 78 3.15 -0.30 10.10
C ASP A 78 2.20 -0.62 11.27
N TYR A 79 1.66 -1.85 11.32
CA TYR A 79 0.87 -2.32 12.46
C TYR A 79 1.67 -2.28 13.77
N SER A 80 2.90 -2.78 13.78
CA SER A 80 3.73 -2.84 14.99
C SER A 80 4.09 -1.44 15.50
N LYS A 81 4.41 -0.52 14.59
CA LYS A 81 4.65 0.89 14.94
C LYS A 81 3.40 1.57 15.48
N ALA A 82 2.23 1.28 14.91
CA ALA A 82 0.96 1.81 15.39
C ALA A 82 0.62 1.28 16.79
N GLU A 83 0.82 -0.02 17.05
CA GLU A 83 0.60 -0.67 18.35
C GLU A 83 1.51 -0.07 19.44
N ALA A 84 2.74 0.32 19.09
CA ALA A 84 3.67 0.99 19.99
C ALA A 84 3.49 2.53 20.08
N GLY A 85 2.53 3.13 19.36
CA GLY A 85 2.36 4.59 19.31
C GLY A 85 3.51 5.35 18.62
N LYS A 86 4.37 4.64 17.87
CA LYS A 86 5.59 5.17 17.22
C LYS A 86 5.42 5.41 15.72
N LEU A 87 4.18 5.56 15.27
CA LEU A 87 3.91 5.89 13.88
C LEU A 87 4.13 7.39 13.66
N ASP A 88 5.35 7.76 13.32
CA ASP A 88 5.65 9.15 12.94
C ASP A 88 4.98 9.46 11.59
N LEU A 89 4.03 10.41 11.61
CA LEU A 89 3.41 10.95 10.40
C LEU A 89 4.29 12.09 9.86
N ILE A 90 4.64 12.03 8.59
CA ILE A 90 5.30 13.15 7.92
C ILE A 90 4.21 14.03 7.33
N LEU A 91 3.78 15.03 8.10
CA LEU A 91 2.71 15.93 7.68
C LEU A 91 3.22 16.94 6.66
N GLU A 92 2.59 16.96 5.49
CA GLU A 92 2.86 17.89 4.40
C GLU A 92 1.54 18.35 3.76
N GLU A 93 1.57 19.43 2.96
CA GLU A 93 0.42 19.83 2.16
C GLU A 93 0.24 18.86 0.99
N VAL A 94 -0.85 18.10 1.01
CA VAL A 94 -1.15 17.07 0.02
C VAL A 94 -2.46 17.39 -0.69
N ASP A 95 -2.39 17.50 -2.01
CA ASP A 95 -3.56 17.54 -2.88
C ASP A 95 -4.19 16.15 -2.99
N ILE A 96 -5.23 15.91 -2.19
CA ILE A 96 -5.93 14.63 -2.10
C ILE A 96 -6.64 14.29 -3.40
N THR A 97 -7.10 15.31 -4.13
CA THR A 97 -7.78 15.12 -5.42
C THR A 97 -6.80 14.52 -6.43
N LYS A 98 -5.61 15.10 -6.55
CA LYS A 98 -4.53 14.53 -7.38
C LYS A 98 -4.11 13.14 -6.90
N LEU A 99 -4.03 12.93 -5.59
CA LEU A 99 -3.62 11.65 -5.01
C LEU A 99 -4.59 10.50 -5.31
N ILE A 100 -5.91 10.77 -5.23
CA ILE A 100 -6.96 9.81 -5.61
C ILE A 100 -6.83 9.46 -7.10
N HIS A 101 -6.75 10.45 -7.98
CA HIS A 101 -6.61 10.20 -9.41
C HIS A 101 -5.34 9.41 -9.75
N ALA A 102 -4.22 9.69 -9.08
CA ALA A 102 -2.99 8.92 -9.25
C ALA A 102 -3.15 7.46 -8.81
N SER A 103 -3.81 7.22 -7.68
CA SER A 103 -4.09 5.87 -7.18
C SER A 103 -5.04 5.10 -8.11
N MET A 104 -6.06 5.75 -8.66
CA MET A 104 -6.97 5.15 -9.64
C MET A 104 -6.24 4.72 -10.92
N ARG A 105 -5.34 5.56 -11.45
CA ARG A 105 -4.51 5.20 -12.62
C ARG A 105 -3.66 3.96 -12.37
N LEU A 106 -3.09 3.82 -11.17
CA LEU A 106 -2.26 2.66 -10.81
C LEU A 106 -3.07 1.35 -10.74
N ILE A 107 -4.35 1.43 -10.37
CA ILE A 107 -5.23 0.26 -10.23
C ILE A 107 -5.96 -0.09 -11.54
N THR A 108 -6.03 0.83 -12.49
CA THR A 108 -6.75 0.66 -13.76
C THR A 108 -6.38 -0.64 -14.49
N PRO A 109 -5.09 -1.00 -14.71
CA PRO A 109 -4.76 -2.24 -15.42
C PRO A 109 -5.27 -3.49 -14.72
N ARG A 110 -5.25 -3.50 -13.38
CA ARG A 110 -5.73 -4.64 -12.58
C ARG A 110 -7.25 -4.76 -12.67
N ALA A 111 -7.96 -3.63 -12.67
CA ALA A 111 -9.41 -3.59 -12.81
C ALA A 111 -9.86 -4.04 -14.20
N GLU A 112 -9.14 -3.63 -15.26
CA GLU A 112 -9.39 -4.08 -16.64
C GLU A 112 -9.23 -5.60 -16.78
N ILE A 113 -8.15 -6.18 -16.22
CA ILE A 113 -7.94 -7.63 -16.20
C ILE A 113 -9.06 -8.35 -15.44
N ALA A 114 -9.50 -7.80 -14.30
CA ALA A 114 -10.60 -8.34 -13.50
C ALA A 114 -11.99 -8.05 -14.09
N ARG A 115 -12.07 -7.29 -15.19
CA ARG A 115 -13.32 -6.81 -15.81
C ARG A 115 -14.24 -6.08 -14.81
N VAL A 116 -13.63 -5.25 -13.96
CA VAL A 116 -14.30 -4.41 -12.97
C VAL A 116 -14.24 -2.96 -13.43
N GLN A 117 -15.38 -2.27 -13.44
CA GLN A 117 -15.44 -0.85 -13.79
C GLN A 117 -14.91 0.00 -12.63
N LEU A 118 -13.99 0.91 -12.94
CA LEU A 118 -13.57 1.95 -12.01
C LEU A 118 -14.33 3.24 -12.28
N SER A 119 -14.76 3.92 -11.23
CA SER A 119 -15.42 5.23 -11.31
C SER A 119 -14.97 6.16 -10.18
N THR A 120 -14.99 7.46 -10.43
CA THR A 120 -14.63 8.49 -9.45
C THR A 120 -15.67 9.59 -9.42
N GLU A 121 -16.07 9.99 -8.22
CA GLU A 121 -16.89 11.16 -7.94
C GLU A 121 -16.08 12.06 -7.00
N VAL A 122 -15.11 12.75 -7.58
CA VAL A 122 -14.19 13.65 -6.89
C VAL A 122 -14.41 15.03 -7.51
N PRO A 123 -14.61 16.10 -6.72
CA PRO A 123 -14.84 17.42 -7.30
C PRO A 123 -13.61 17.89 -8.08
N SER A 124 -13.82 18.77 -9.06
CA SER A 124 -12.74 19.33 -9.88
C SER A 124 -11.82 20.28 -9.12
N GLU A 125 -12.24 20.72 -7.94
CA GLU A 125 -11.46 21.59 -7.07
C GLU A 125 -10.31 20.84 -6.38
N HIS A 126 -9.20 21.52 -6.18
CA HIS A 126 -8.05 20.96 -5.48
C HIS A 126 -8.28 21.00 -3.97
N TYR A 127 -8.57 19.84 -3.37
CA TYR A 127 -8.59 19.69 -1.92
C TYR A 127 -7.19 19.40 -1.39
N VAL A 128 -6.60 20.39 -0.72
CA VAL A 128 -5.31 20.28 -0.04
C VAL A 128 -5.53 20.02 1.45
N LEU A 129 -4.96 18.93 1.96
CA LEU A 129 -4.96 18.58 3.39
C LEU A 129 -3.53 18.54 3.93
N THR A 130 -3.34 18.93 5.18
CA THR A 130 -2.09 18.68 5.91
C THR A 130 -2.11 17.23 6.42
N THR A 131 -1.39 16.33 5.74
CA THR A 131 -1.39 14.88 6.04
C THR A 131 -0.11 14.20 5.55
N ASP A 132 0.05 12.91 5.83
CA ASP A 132 1.12 12.08 5.26
C ASP A 132 0.66 11.48 3.93
N GLY A 133 1.10 12.09 2.81
CA GLY A 133 0.66 11.72 1.48
C GLY A 133 1.04 10.28 1.09
N LYS A 134 2.16 9.76 1.62
CA LYS A 134 2.59 8.39 1.35
C LYS A 134 1.66 7.38 2.02
N LYS A 135 1.30 7.62 3.29
CA LYS A 135 0.37 6.76 4.02
C LYS A 135 -1.03 6.80 3.44
N VAL A 136 -1.53 7.98 3.06
CA VAL A 136 -2.84 8.10 2.39
C VAL A 136 -2.84 7.33 1.07
N LYS A 137 -1.78 7.45 0.26
CA LYS A 137 -1.65 6.68 -0.99
C LYS A 137 -1.67 5.17 -0.73
N GLN A 138 -0.94 4.71 0.28
CA GLN A 138 -0.91 3.29 0.66
C GLN A 138 -2.30 2.80 1.07
N ILE A 139 -3.03 3.56 1.89
CA ILE A 139 -4.42 3.26 2.26
C ILE A 139 -5.29 3.14 1.00
N LEU A 140 -5.25 4.13 0.11
CA LEU A 140 -6.03 4.12 -1.13
C LEU A 140 -5.73 2.90 -2.00
N LEU A 141 -4.45 2.58 -2.22
CA LEU A 141 -4.05 1.43 -3.04
C LEU A 141 -4.48 0.10 -2.40
N ASN A 142 -4.36 -0.04 -1.09
CA ASN A 142 -4.78 -1.25 -0.37
C ASN A 142 -6.30 -1.45 -0.48
N LEU A 143 -7.08 -0.39 -0.24
CA LEU A 143 -8.53 -0.43 -0.37
C LEU A 143 -8.95 -0.75 -1.81
N LEU A 144 -8.43 -0.01 -2.80
CA LEU A 144 -8.78 -0.22 -4.21
C LEU A 144 -8.38 -1.61 -4.73
N SER A 145 -7.19 -2.09 -4.37
CA SER A 145 -6.73 -3.44 -4.74
C SER A 145 -7.65 -4.52 -4.18
N ASN A 146 -8.06 -4.38 -2.90
CA ASN A 146 -9.01 -5.29 -2.28
C ASN A 146 -10.39 -5.19 -2.93
N SER A 147 -10.89 -3.97 -3.18
CA SER A 147 -12.16 -3.76 -3.86
C SER A 147 -12.18 -4.43 -5.23
N VAL A 148 -11.15 -4.27 -6.05
CA VAL A 148 -11.05 -4.95 -7.36
C VAL A 148 -10.95 -6.46 -7.21
N LYS A 149 -10.16 -6.96 -6.26
CA LYS A 149 -9.97 -8.41 -6.03
C LYS A 149 -11.28 -9.12 -5.65
N PHE A 150 -12.14 -8.47 -4.87
CA PHE A 150 -13.35 -9.07 -4.31
C PHE A 150 -14.65 -8.65 -5.02
N THR A 151 -14.57 -7.78 -6.02
CA THR A 151 -15.72 -7.41 -6.86
C THR A 151 -15.83 -8.41 -8.02
N PRO A 152 -17.00 -9.05 -8.23
CA PRO A 152 -17.21 -9.93 -9.38
C PRO A 152 -17.05 -9.20 -10.73
N GLU A 153 -16.78 -9.98 -11.78
CA GLU A 153 -16.75 -9.48 -13.16
C GLU A 153 -18.06 -8.71 -13.51
N GLY A 154 -17.90 -7.57 -14.17
CA GLY A 154 -18.99 -6.65 -14.50
C GLY A 154 -19.41 -5.72 -13.36
N GLY A 155 -18.85 -5.88 -12.16
CA GLY A 155 -19.09 -4.99 -11.03
C GLY A 155 -18.41 -3.63 -11.15
N THR A 156 -18.67 -2.75 -10.19
CA THR A 156 -18.13 -1.38 -10.17
C THR A 156 -17.50 -1.05 -8.81
N VAL A 157 -16.33 -0.42 -8.85
CA VAL A 157 -15.69 0.20 -7.68
C VAL A 157 -15.72 1.73 -7.88
N LYS A 158 -16.28 2.45 -6.91
CA LYS A 158 -16.40 3.91 -6.93
C LYS A 158 -15.61 4.56 -5.79
N VAL A 159 -14.85 5.60 -6.09
CA VAL A 159 -14.23 6.48 -5.08
C VAL A 159 -14.96 7.82 -5.05
N THR A 160 -15.41 8.25 -3.88
CA THR A 160 -16.06 9.55 -3.68
C THR A 160 -15.24 10.41 -2.71
N LEU A 161 -15.10 11.70 -3.01
CA LEU A 161 -14.53 12.69 -2.09
C LEU A 161 -15.60 13.72 -1.73
N TRP A 162 -15.84 13.91 -0.43
CA TRP A 162 -16.78 14.92 0.08
C TRP A 162 -16.19 15.61 1.30
N GLN A 163 -16.64 16.84 1.55
CA GLN A 163 -16.31 17.59 2.76
C GLN A 163 -17.62 17.87 3.52
N ASN A 164 -17.65 17.52 4.80
CA ASN A 164 -18.72 17.98 5.68
C ASN A 164 -18.38 19.41 6.12
N VAL A 165 -19.12 20.38 5.61
CA VAL A 165 -19.08 21.74 6.17
C VAL A 165 -19.83 21.68 7.49
N VAL A 166 -19.11 21.67 8.60
CA VAL A 166 -19.72 21.92 9.91
C VAL A 166 -20.03 23.40 9.95
N GLU A 167 -21.30 23.77 9.76
CA GLU A 167 -21.77 25.13 10.01
C GLU A 167 -21.61 25.41 11.51
N ASN A 168 -20.55 26.12 11.87
CA ASN A 168 -20.42 26.71 13.21
C ASN A 168 -21.48 27.82 13.32
N SER A 169 -22.62 27.48 13.94
CA SER A 169 -23.56 28.46 14.50
C SER A 169 -23.10 28.88 15.89
#